data_AF-A0A8S1VA48-F1
#
_entry.id   AF-A0A8S1VA48-F1
#
_cell.length_a   1.000
_cell.length_b   1.000
_cell.length_c   1.000
_cell.angle_alpha   90.00
_cell.angle_beta   90.00
_cell.angle_gamma   90.00
#
_symmetry.space_group_name_H-M   'P 1'
#
loop_
_entity.id
_entity.type
_entity.pdbx_description
1 polymer ?
#
loop_
_entity_poly.entity_id
_entity_poly.type
_entity_poly.pdbx_seq_one_letter_code
_entity_poly.pdbx_strand_id
1 'polypeptide(L)'
;MRYLILFAIIMLALTEDIKCPVDIDTTVSCTKEYKPVCGYSSEDYQQGTFENSCFACRTKNVIYYKPEPCLVYSVPPDTSTSTNTNSNSSTVSSTNSIYKCDAPKVENPICPEFYKQTCGLFNNNIQCIKAPCGQVFSNECFACANANVDTYFFGDCNELPKEEPNQPSESDYIKCSEPRPEMCTLLYSDTCAFTEFPCYSDSCMKLTGSGCQACSDKSVVGYVQQACSKYQLIYQSNMADDQGKETSDLTNDDTQYQCSLNRPTSCDDVVNEVCASQKCNDTICKKEYSNECQACLDSATTSYSKGKCDAASSGALLGLAFIINLFI
;
A
#
# COMPACT_ATOMS: atom_id res chain seq x y z
N MET A 1 27.51 -26.69 43.54
CA MET A 1 27.52 -27.05 42.11
C MET A 1 26.39 -26.41 41.31
N ARG A 2 25.12 -26.43 41.73
CA ARG A 2 24.00 -25.80 40.97
C ARG A 2 24.18 -24.31 40.65
N TYR A 3 24.79 -23.52 41.55
CA TYR A 3 25.04 -22.09 41.31
C TYR A 3 26.21 -21.80 40.36
N LEU A 4 27.15 -22.73 40.17
CA LEU A 4 28.27 -22.55 39.23
C LEU A 4 27.81 -22.71 37.77
N ILE A 5 26.81 -23.55 37.52
CA ILE A 5 26.21 -23.71 36.18
C ILE A 5 25.42 -22.45 35.79
N LEU A 6 24.70 -21.84 36.75
CA LEU A 6 23.98 -20.59 36.53
C LEU A 6 24.91 -19.40 36.23
N PHE A 7 26.05 -19.31 36.93
CA PHE A 7 27.04 -18.26 36.66
C PHE A 7 27.73 -18.44 35.29
N ALA A 8 27.94 -19.68 34.84
CA ALA A 8 28.50 -19.96 33.52
C ALA A 8 27.53 -19.61 32.37
N ILE A 9 26.22 -19.81 32.56
CA ILE A 9 25.19 -19.48 31.55
C ILE A 9 24.99 -17.96 31.45
N ILE A 10 25.08 -17.23 32.56
CA ILE A 10 24.92 -15.75 32.57
C ILE A 10 26.10 -15.03 31.89
N MET A 11 27.30 -15.62 31.88
CA MET A 11 28.47 -15.03 31.21
C MET A 11 28.50 -15.22 29.68
N LEU A 12 27.53 -15.94 29.09
CA LEU A 12 27.56 -16.33 27.67
C LEU A 12 26.74 -15.44 26.72
N ALA A 13 26.14 -14.34 27.19
CA ALA A 13 25.14 -13.60 26.41
C ALA A 13 25.42 -12.08 26.24
N LEU A 14 26.66 -11.63 26.36
CA LEU A 14 27.02 -10.26 25.99
C LEU A 14 27.62 -10.28 24.58
N THR A 15 26.77 -10.11 23.57
CA THR A 15 27.22 -9.80 22.22
C THR A 15 27.74 -8.36 22.22
N GLU A 16 29.04 -8.20 22.39
CA GLU A 16 29.68 -6.88 22.34
C GLU A 16 29.66 -6.33 20.91
N ASP A 17 29.25 -5.07 20.77
CA ASP A 17 29.29 -4.35 19.49
C ASP A 17 30.74 -4.12 19.05
N ILE A 18 31.08 -4.58 17.84
CA ILE A 18 32.45 -4.47 17.32
C ILE A 18 32.58 -3.16 16.55
N LYS A 19 33.31 -2.19 17.13
CA LYS A 19 33.55 -0.88 16.50
C LYS A 19 34.47 -0.99 15.28
N CYS A 20 34.13 -0.26 14.23
CA CYS A 20 34.98 -0.11 13.06
C CYS A 20 36.23 0.72 13.39
N PRO A 21 37.40 0.40 12.80
CA PRO A 21 38.59 1.22 12.96
C PRO A 21 38.37 2.60 12.31
N VAL A 22 38.74 3.66 13.03
CA VAL A 22 38.55 5.06 12.60
C VAL A 22 39.34 5.38 11.33
N ASP A 23 40.47 4.70 11.15
CA ASP A 23 41.41 4.91 10.05
C ASP A 23 41.44 3.69 9.11
N ILE A 24 40.28 3.27 8.62
CA ILE A 24 40.25 2.19 7.63
C ILE A 24 40.85 2.69 6.30
N ASP A 25 41.94 2.06 5.88
CA ASP A 25 42.57 2.39 4.61
C ASP A 25 41.69 1.91 3.44
N THR A 26 40.99 2.85 2.82
CA THR A 26 40.12 2.58 1.67
C THR A 26 40.87 2.11 0.41
N THR A 27 42.20 2.22 0.39
CA THR A 27 43.03 1.71 -0.72
C THR A 27 43.24 0.20 -0.64
N VAL A 28 43.09 -0.40 0.54
CA VAL A 28 43.19 -1.85 0.73
C VAL A 28 41.89 -2.51 0.31
N SER A 29 42.00 -3.49 -0.60
CA SER A 29 40.85 -4.26 -1.06
C SER A 29 40.39 -5.24 0.02
N CYS A 30 39.09 -5.29 0.29
CA CYS A 30 38.51 -6.29 1.19
C CYS A 30 38.64 -7.69 0.59
N THR A 31 38.90 -8.68 1.44
CA THR A 31 38.85 -10.09 1.04
C THR A 31 37.42 -10.47 0.67
N LYS A 32 37.25 -11.31 -0.36
CA LYS A 32 35.94 -11.85 -0.79
C LYS A 32 35.41 -12.99 0.09
N GLU A 33 35.86 -13.08 1.34
CA GLU A 33 35.36 -14.07 2.28
C GLU A 33 33.95 -13.66 2.73
N TYR A 34 32.98 -14.56 2.57
CA TYR A 34 31.60 -14.30 2.96
C TYR A 34 31.38 -14.67 4.43
N LYS A 35 31.30 -13.66 5.29
CA LYS A 35 31.05 -13.75 6.74
C LYS A 35 30.10 -12.61 7.12
N PRO A 36 28.80 -12.74 6.84
CA PRO A 36 27.91 -11.59 6.83
C PRO A 36 27.78 -10.94 8.20
N VAL A 37 27.71 -9.61 8.20
CA VAL A 37 27.58 -8.79 9.40
C VAL A 37 26.48 -7.74 9.22
N CYS A 38 25.91 -7.28 10.33
CA CYS A 38 24.94 -6.18 10.34
C CYS A 38 25.63 -4.89 10.76
N GLY A 39 25.65 -3.88 9.89
CA GLY A 39 26.28 -2.59 10.16
C GLY A 39 25.30 -1.56 10.74
N TYR A 40 25.78 -0.75 11.67
CA TYR A 40 25.00 0.28 12.37
C TYR A 40 25.69 1.64 12.35
N SER A 41 24.90 2.71 12.34
CA SER A 41 25.38 4.09 12.46
C SER A 41 25.63 4.52 13.92
N SER A 42 26.05 5.77 14.14
CA SER A 42 26.21 6.36 15.49
C SER A 42 24.92 6.39 16.31
N GLU A 43 23.78 6.41 15.63
CA GLU A 43 22.45 6.55 16.24
C GLU A 43 21.74 5.18 16.33
N ASP A 44 22.50 4.08 16.25
CA ASP A 44 22.00 2.70 16.26
C ASP A 44 21.05 2.35 15.10
N TYR A 45 20.97 3.20 14.06
CA TYR A 45 20.22 2.86 12.84
C TYR A 45 20.94 1.78 12.04
N GLN A 46 20.24 0.67 11.82
CA GLN A 46 20.66 -0.42 10.95
C GLN A 46 20.86 0.07 9.52
N GLN A 47 22.08 -0.05 9.00
CA GLN A 47 22.43 0.35 7.64
C GLN A 47 22.24 -0.79 6.63
N GLY A 48 22.28 -2.05 7.09
CA GLY A 48 22.07 -3.23 6.25
C GLY A 48 23.04 -4.36 6.54
N THR A 49 22.81 -5.49 5.87
CA THR A 49 23.69 -6.67 5.92
C THR A 49 24.80 -6.51 4.89
N PHE A 50 26.04 -6.72 5.30
CA PHE A 50 27.23 -6.65 4.44
C PHE A 50 27.87 -8.02 4.32
N GLU A 51 28.58 -8.28 3.21
CA GLU A 51 29.26 -9.56 2.94
C GLU A 51 30.25 -9.96 4.04
N ASN A 52 30.96 -8.97 4.60
CA ASN A 52 31.84 -9.12 5.76
C ASN A 52 32.10 -7.78 6.46
N SER A 53 32.80 -7.85 7.59
CA SER A 53 33.15 -6.68 8.42
C SER A 53 33.97 -5.62 7.69
N CYS A 54 34.83 -6.01 6.76
CA CYS A 54 35.61 -5.05 5.97
C CYS A 54 34.69 -4.19 5.08
N PHE A 55 33.73 -4.81 4.38
CA PHE A 55 32.75 -4.08 3.57
C PHE A 55 31.83 -3.20 4.42
N ALA A 56 31.40 -3.70 5.59
CA ALA A 56 30.62 -2.91 6.54
C ALA A 56 31.38 -1.63 6.95
N CYS A 57 32.60 -1.79 7.47
CA CYS A 57 33.39 -0.67 8.01
C CYS A 57 33.90 0.33 6.96
N ARG A 58 33.91 -0.02 5.66
CA ARG A 58 34.22 0.93 4.59
C ARG A 58 33.04 1.82 4.19
N THR A 59 31.83 1.49 4.62
CA THR A 59 30.64 2.25 4.31
C THR A 59 30.61 3.52 5.17
N LYS A 60 30.44 4.69 4.53
CA LYS A 60 30.59 6.01 5.18
C LYS A 60 29.76 6.23 6.45
N ASN A 61 28.68 5.47 6.64
CA ASN A 61 27.72 5.63 7.74
C ASN A 61 27.69 4.44 8.72
N VAL A 62 28.63 3.50 8.60
CA VAL A 62 28.72 2.35 9.52
C VAL A 62 29.85 2.60 10.52
N ILE A 63 29.50 2.65 11.80
CA ILE A 63 30.43 2.94 12.91
C ILE A 63 30.77 1.66 13.69
N TYR A 64 29.85 0.72 13.77
CA TYR A 64 30.08 -0.59 14.37
C TYR A 64 29.24 -1.65 13.65
N TYR A 65 29.57 -2.92 13.91
CA TYR A 65 28.82 -4.04 13.34
C TYR A 65 28.62 -5.17 14.36
N LYS A 66 27.61 -6.00 14.10
CA LYS A 66 27.37 -7.26 14.80
C LYS A 66 27.74 -8.45 13.91
N PRO A 67 28.34 -9.53 14.44
CA PRO A 67 28.85 -10.66 13.66
C PRO A 67 27.75 -11.60 13.10
N GLU A 68 26.57 -11.06 12.86
CA GLU A 68 25.39 -11.76 12.35
C GLU A 68 24.73 -10.87 11.30
N PRO A 69 24.07 -11.44 10.27
CA PRO A 69 23.31 -10.65 9.31
C PRO A 69 22.19 -9.89 10.01
N CYS A 70 21.76 -8.78 9.41
CA CYS A 70 20.67 -8.01 10.00
C CYS A 70 19.38 -8.82 10.03
N LEU A 71 18.68 -8.75 11.17
CA LEU A 71 17.32 -9.24 11.27
C LEU A 71 16.45 -8.31 10.43
N VAL A 72 15.97 -8.81 9.31
CA VAL A 72 14.87 -8.16 8.59
C VAL A 72 13.66 -8.37 9.48
N TYR A 73 13.31 -7.36 10.27
CA TYR A 73 12.02 -7.34 10.94
C TYR A 73 10.97 -7.22 9.84
N SER A 74 10.50 -8.37 9.34
CA SER A 74 9.17 -8.44 8.76
C SER A 74 8.26 -7.90 9.86
N VAL A 75 7.64 -6.75 9.59
CA VAL A 75 6.66 -6.13 10.49
C VAL A 75 5.75 -7.26 11.00
N PRO A 76 5.65 -7.47 12.33
CA PRO A 76 4.80 -8.52 12.86
C PRO A 76 3.39 -8.33 12.29
N PRO A 77 2.75 -9.39 11.76
CA PRO A 77 1.35 -9.29 11.39
C PRO A 77 0.59 -8.92 12.66
N ASP A 78 -0.19 -7.84 12.58
CA ASP A 78 -1.06 -7.42 13.66
C ASP A 78 -1.84 -8.62 14.18
N THR A 79 -1.77 -8.78 15.50
CA THR A 79 -2.37 -9.88 16.23
C THR A 79 -3.89 -9.72 16.20
N SER A 80 -4.52 -10.22 15.14
CA SER A 80 -5.93 -10.60 15.18
C SER A 80 -6.01 -12.09 15.52
N THR A 81 -6.43 -12.34 16.75
CA THR A 81 -6.75 -13.64 17.31
C THR A 81 -7.80 -14.33 16.44
N SER A 82 -7.43 -15.41 15.75
CA SER A 82 -8.38 -16.38 15.22
C SER A 82 -7.74 -17.76 15.09
N THR A 83 -7.91 -18.52 16.17
CA THR A 83 -8.25 -19.95 16.24
C THR A 83 -7.77 -20.89 15.13
N ASN A 84 -6.91 -21.82 15.56
CA ASN A 84 -6.59 -23.12 14.95
C ASN A 84 -7.63 -23.67 13.97
N THR A 85 -7.20 -23.98 12.75
CA THR A 85 -7.68 -25.15 12.01
C THR A 85 -6.54 -25.72 11.16
N ASN A 86 -6.22 -26.99 11.42
CA ASN A 86 -5.31 -27.78 10.61
C ASN A 86 -5.83 -27.90 9.18
N SER A 87 -5.01 -27.52 8.19
CA SER A 87 -5.10 -28.05 6.83
C SER A 87 -3.74 -27.93 6.13
N ASN A 88 -3.19 -29.07 5.74
CA ASN A 88 -2.09 -29.19 4.79
C ASN A 88 -2.54 -28.58 3.45
N SER A 89 -1.98 -27.42 3.07
CA SER A 89 -1.81 -27.04 1.67
C SER A 89 -0.78 -25.92 1.58
N SER A 90 0.42 -26.27 1.11
CA SER A 90 1.49 -25.34 0.81
C SER A 90 1.13 -24.51 -0.42
N THR A 91 0.53 -23.36 -0.20
CA THR A 91 0.56 -22.22 -1.12
C THR A 91 1.02 -21.04 -0.30
N VAL A 92 2.35 -20.88 -0.24
CA VAL A 92 3.00 -19.69 0.31
C VAL A 92 2.61 -18.55 -0.62
N SER A 93 1.57 -17.83 -0.23
CA SER A 93 1.19 -16.57 -0.87
C SER A 93 2.22 -15.53 -0.46
N SER A 94 3.36 -15.52 -1.15
CA SER A 94 4.33 -14.44 -1.08
C SER A 94 3.69 -13.20 -1.69
N THR A 95 3.64 -12.11 -0.92
CA THR A 95 3.31 -10.79 -1.43
C THR A 95 4.41 -10.39 -2.42
N ASN A 96 4.12 -10.47 -3.71
CA ASN A 96 5.11 -10.26 -4.77
C ASN A 96 5.35 -8.76 -4.99
N SER A 97 6.11 -8.11 -4.10
CA SER A 97 6.58 -6.74 -4.32
C SER A 97 7.52 -6.68 -5.54
N ILE A 98 7.41 -5.60 -6.34
CA ILE A 98 8.35 -5.30 -7.42
C ILE A 98 9.51 -4.47 -6.85
N TYR A 99 10.74 -4.89 -7.13
CA TYR A 99 11.99 -4.26 -6.68
C TYR A 99 12.73 -3.64 -7.86
N LYS A 100 13.46 -2.55 -7.62
CA LYS A 100 14.28 -1.89 -8.64
C LYS A 100 15.73 -2.38 -8.61
N CYS A 101 16.36 -2.50 -9.77
CA CYS A 101 17.78 -2.79 -9.87
C CYS A 101 18.59 -1.51 -9.67
N ASP A 102 18.98 -1.23 -8.42
CA ASP A 102 19.70 0.01 -8.07
C ASP A 102 21.21 -0.05 -8.29
N ALA A 103 21.78 -1.25 -8.49
CA ALA A 103 23.21 -1.43 -8.70
C ALA A 103 23.64 -0.99 -10.12
N PRO A 104 24.82 -0.36 -10.28
CA PRO A 104 25.36 -0.05 -11.60
C PRO A 104 25.53 -1.34 -12.40
N LYS A 105 25.07 -1.33 -13.66
CA LYS A 105 25.16 -2.48 -14.57
C LYS A 105 26.62 -2.69 -14.97
N VAL A 106 27.29 -3.63 -14.31
CA VAL A 106 28.67 -4.01 -14.60
C VAL A 106 28.69 -5.10 -15.65
N GLU A 107 29.56 -5.01 -16.65
CA GLU A 107 29.84 -6.13 -17.55
C GLU A 107 30.49 -7.27 -16.76
N ASN A 108 29.79 -8.41 -16.62
CA ASN A 108 30.19 -9.59 -15.84
C ASN A 108 30.15 -9.41 -14.30
N PRO A 109 28.96 -9.22 -13.71
CA PRO A 109 28.84 -9.20 -12.27
C PRO A 109 29.09 -10.59 -11.69
N ILE A 110 29.75 -10.63 -10.53
CA ILE A 110 29.95 -11.86 -9.78
C ILE A 110 28.68 -12.07 -8.96
N CYS A 111 27.80 -12.93 -9.44
CA CYS A 111 26.58 -13.29 -8.72
C CYS A 111 26.76 -14.58 -7.90
N PRO A 112 26.26 -14.62 -6.65
CA PRO A 112 26.31 -15.84 -5.85
C PRO A 112 25.40 -16.92 -6.45
N GLU A 113 25.81 -18.19 -6.31
CA GLU A 113 25.09 -19.36 -6.85
C GLU A 113 23.94 -19.84 -5.96
N PHE A 114 23.22 -18.95 -5.27
CA PHE A 114 21.99 -19.36 -4.59
C PHE A 114 20.79 -19.28 -5.55
N TYR A 115 19.87 -20.24 -5.43
CA TYR A 115 18.66 -20.27 -6.25
C TYR A 115 17.49 -19.61 -5.52
N LYS A 116 16.99 -18.51 -6.08
CA LYS A 116 15.78 -17.79 -5.66
C LYS A 116 15.09 -17.25 -6.90
N GLN A 117 14.23 -18.06 -7.51
CA GLN A 117 13.62 -17.75 -8.80
C GLN A 117 13.08 -16.33 -8.85
N THR A 118 13.50 -15.57 -9.85
CA THR A 118 13.22 -14.15 -9.96
C THR A 118 12.81 -13.83 -11.38
N CYS A 119 11.68 -13.16 -11.58
CA CYS A 119 11.33 -12.60 -12.87
C CYS A 119 11.92 -11.19 -12.98
N GLY A 120 12.84 -10.99 -13.92
CA GLY A 120 13.36 -9.68 -14.28
C GLY A 120 12.51 -9.06 -15.39
N LEU A 121 11.93 -7.89 -15.13
CA LEU A 121 11.13 -7.13 -16.08
C LEU A 121 12.03 -6.25 -16.94
N PHE A 122 11.82 -6.31 -18.25
CA PHE A 122 12.64 -5.56 -19.18
C PHE A 122 12.38 -4.06 -19.11
N ASN A 123 13.43 -3.27 -19.30
CA ASN A 123 13.36 -1.83 -19.42
C ASN A 123 12.75 -1.41 -20.76
N ASN A 124 12.52 -0.11 -20.91
CA ASN A 124 11.93 0.48 -22.12
C ASN A 124 12.79 0.34 -23.40
N ASN A 125 14.03 -0.16 -23.31
CA ASN A 125 14.86 -0.40 -24.49
C ASN A 125 14.45 -1.66 -25.25
N ILE A 126 13.70 -2.58 -24.61
CA ILE A 126 13.10 -3.74 -25.27
C ILE A 126 11.64 -3.45 -25.60
N GLN A 127 11.29 -3.47 -26.88
CA GLN A 127 9.89 -3.44 -27.30
C GLN A 127 9.26 -4.81 -27.05
N CYS A 128 8.42 -4.88 -26.03
CA CYS A 128 7.66 -6.08 -25.72
C CYS A 128 6.49 -6.25 -26.70
N ILE A 129 6.55 -7.28 -27.54
CA ILE A 129 5.49 -7.59 -28.51
C ILE A 129 4.39 -8.44 -27.87
N LYS A 130 4.74 -9.25 -26.85
CA LYS A 130 3.81 -10.18 -26.18
C LYS A 130 4.21 -10.37 -24.71
N ALA A 131 3.23 -10.33 -23.82
CA ALA A 131 3.41 -10.56 -22.39
C ALA A 131 3.71 -12.03 -22.05
N PRO A 132 4.40 -12.31 -20.92
CA PRO A 132 4.97 -11.34 -19.97
C PRO A 132 6.27 -10.70 -20.49
N CYS A 133 6.44 -9.41 -20.22
CA CYS A 133 7.58 -8.61 -20.67
C CYS A 133 8.79 -8.76 -19.74
N GLY A 134 9.24 -10.00 -19.56
CA GLY A 134 10.35 -10.33 -18.66
C GLY A 134 10.94 -11.70 -18.92
N GLN A 135 11.97 -12.02 -18.16
CA GLN A 135 12.66 -13.29 -18.22
C GLN A 135 12.90 -13.83 -16.81
N VAL A 136 12.81 -15.15 -16.65
CA VAL A 136 13.13 -15.82 -15.39
C VAL A 136 14.64 -15.95 -15.24
N PHE A 137 15.14 -15.56 -14.07
CA PHE A 137 16.52 -15.66 -13.63
C PHE A 137 16.61 -16.54 -12.37
N SER A 138 17.80 -17.08 -12.13
CA SER A 138 18.07 -17.94 -10.97
C SER A 138 18.02 -17.18 -9.64
N ASN A 139 18.37 -15.88 -9.64
CA ASN A 139 18.23 -14.97 -8.50
C ASN A 139 18.22 -13.50 -8.96
N GLU A 140 17.97 -12.60 -8.02
CA GLU A 140 17.90 -11.15 -8.21
C GLU A 140 19.21 -10.54 -8.75
N CYS A 141 20.37 -11.10 -8.38
CA CYS A 141 21.64 -10.64 -8.90
C CYS A 141 21.74 -10.92 -10.40
N PHE A 142 21.42 -12.14 -10.83
CA PHE A 142 21.42 -12.48 -12.26
C PHE A 142 20.37 -11.70 -13.06
N ALA A 143 19.23 -11.35 -12.45
CA ALA A 143 18.25 -10.47 -13.06
C ALA A 143 18.82 -9.05 -13.26
N CYS A 144 19.29 -8.42 -12.19
CA CYS A 144 19.82 -7.04 -12.23
C CYS A 144 21.16 -6.90 -12.96
N ALA A 145 21.91 -7.99 -13.10
CA ALA A 145 23.08 -8.09 -13.96
C ALA A 145 22.76 -7.85 -15.44
N ASN A 146 21.53 -8.12 -15.87
CA ASN A 146 21.13 -8.01 -17.25
C ASN A 146 20.94 -6.53 -17.63
N ALA A 147 21.62 -6.09 -18.69
CA ALA A 147 21.55 -4.72 -19.17
C ALA A 147 20.12 -4.28 -19.57
N ASN A 148 19.25 -5.25 -19.87
CA ASN A 148 17.90 -5.00 -20.29
C ASN A 148 16.85 -5.10 -19.18
N VAL A 149 17.20 -5.47 -17.95
CA VAL A 149 16.25 -5.58 -16.83
C VAL A 149 16.26 -4.28 -16.00
N ASP A 150 15.12 -3.69 -15.67
CA ASP A 150 15.02 -2.49 -14.80
C ASP A 150 14.56 -2.84 -13.39
N THR A 151 13.58 -3.74 -13.31
CA THR A 151 12.93 -4.15 -12.07
C THR A 151 12.79 -5.67 -12.04
N TYR A 152 12.53 -6.23 -10.87
CA TYR A 152 12.32 -7.66 -10.71
C TYR A 152 11.31 -7.95 -9.60
N PHE A 153 10.75 -9.15 -9.60
CA PHE A 153 9.98 -9.70 -8.49
C PHE A 153 10.34 -11.17 -8.30
N PHE A 154 10.11 -11.71 -7.09
CA PHE A 154 10.38 -13.13 -6.82
C PHE A 154 9.25 -14.00 -7.37
N GLY A 155 9.60 -15.07 -8.10
CA GLY A 155 8.64 -15.98 -8.71
C GLY A 155 8.79 -16.11 -10.23
N ASP A 156 7.75 -16.66 -10.86
CA ASP A 156 7.69 -16.90 -12.30
C ASP A 156 7.16 -15.66 -13.05
N CYS A 157 7.62 -15.42 -14.28
CA CYS A 157 7.14 -14.28 -15.07
C CYS A 157 5.67 -14.39 -15.50
N ASN A 158 5.09 -15.61 -15.50
CA ASN A 158 3.67 -15.81 -15.76
C ASN A 158 2.81 -15.45 -14.54
N GLU A 159 3.41 -15.47 -13.36
CA GLU A 159 2.82 -15.00 -12.11
C GLU A 159 3.21 -13.54 -11.92
N LEU A 160 2.88 -12.71 -12.93
CA LEU A 160 2.96 -11.26 -12.74
C LEU A 160 2.30 -10.98 -11.40
N PRO A 161 2.99 -10.27 -10.49
CA PRO A 161 2.30 -9.73 -9.34
C PRO A 161 1.07 -9.08 -9.93
N LYS A 162 -0.11 -9.48 -9.45
CA LYS A 162 -1.19 -8.51 -9.52
C LYS A 162 -0.53 -7.30 -8.90
N GLU A 163 -0.35 -6.25 -9.68
CA GLU A 163 -0.24 -4.95 -9.06
C GLU A 163 -1.51 -4.94 -8.21
N GLU A 164 -1.38 -5.32 -6.93
CA GLU A 164 -2.12 -4.62 -5.93
C GLU A 164 -1.71 -3.20 -6.29
N PRO A 165 -2.61 -2.40 -6.91
CA PRO A 165 -2.34 -0.99 -6.96
C PRO A 165 -1.95 -0.73 -5.53
N ASN A 166 -0.71 -0.33 -5.27
CA ASN A 166 -0.34 0.09 -3.94
C ASN A 166 -1.41 1.13 -3.69
N GLN A 167 -2.43 0.72 -2.93
CA GLN A 167 -3.39 1.59 -2.33
C GLN A 167 -2.41 2.56 -1.72
N PRO A 168 -2.36 3.83 -2.18
CA PRO A 168 -1.63 4.78 -1.40
C PRO A 168 -2.26 4.57 -0.05
N SER A 169 -1.43 4.14 0.89
CA SER A 169 -1.79 4.28 2.28
C SER A 169 -2.42 5.67 2.35
N GLU A 170 -3.53 5.83 3.05
CA GLU A 170 -4.08 7.18 3.28
C GLU A 170 -2.99 8.17 3.80
N SER A 171 -1.81 7.68 4.20
CA SER A 171 -0.54 8.38 4.32
C SER A 171 0.14 8.63 2.95
N ASP A 172 0.24 9.83 2.39
CA ASP A 172 0.52 11.08 3.07
C ASP A 172 -0.11 12.22 2.28
N TYR A 173 -1.43 12.41 2.43
CA TYR A 173 -1.97 13.74 2.19
C TYR A 173 -1.26 14.69 3.16
N ILE A 174 -0.37 15.53 2.64
CA ILE A 174 0.35 16.52 3.43
C ILE A 174 -0.42 17.83 3.32
N LYS A 175 -1.08 18.19 4.42
CA LYS A 175 -1.75 19.48 4.55
C LYS A 175 -0.72 20.60 4.57
N CYS A 176 -0.96 21.67 3.82
CA CYS A 176 -0.10 22.85 3.88
C CYS A 176 -0.34 23.63 5.18
N SER A 177 0.75 23.92 5.89
CA SER A 177 0.74 24.71 7.14
C SER A 177 1.04 26.18 6.87
N GLU A 178 0.54 27.07 7.73
CA GLU A 178 0.89 28.48 7.75
C GLU A 178 2.05 28.76 8.74
N PRO A 179 2.97 29.68 8.44
CA PRO A 179 3.02 30.53 7.24
C PRO A 179 3.49 29.77 5.98
N ARG A 180 2.91 30.08 4.82
CA ARG A 180 3.35 29.51 3.54
C ARG A 180 4.82 29.87 3.22
N PRO A 181 5.60 28.94 2.65
CA PRO A 181 6.96 29.23 2.23
C PRO A 181 6.97 30.23 1.06
N GLU A 182 7.76 31.29 1.18
CA GLU A 182 7.97 32.27 0.10
C GLU A 182 9.08 31.83 -0.87
N MET A 183 9.97 30.93 -0.44
CA MET A 183 11.10 30.42 -1.22
C MET A 183 11.19 28.90 -1.10
N CYS A 184 11.43 28.23 -2.23
CA CYS A 184 11.57 26.79 -2.32
C CYS A 184 12.92 26.40 -2.92
N THR A 185 13.49 25.31 -2.44
CA THR A 185 14.68 24.70 -3.05
C THR A 185 14.34 24.13 -4.42
N LEU A 186 15.32 24.05 -5.32
CA LEU A 186 15.17 23.48 -6.67
C LEU A 186 15.15 21.94 -6.67
N LEU A 187 14.70 21.32 -5.58
CA LEU A 187 14.53 19.89 -5.51
C LEU A 187 13.24 19.52 -6.24
N TYR A 188 13.37 18.80 -7.35
CA TYR A 188 12.23 18.35 -8.13
C TYR A 188 11.77 16.96 -7.68
N SER A 189 10.51 16.88 -7.30
CA SER A 189 9.75 15.67 -7.01
C SER A 189 8.34 15.84 -7.56
N ASP A 190 7.87 14.92 -8.40
CA ASP A 190 6.50 14.97 -8.91
C ASP A 190 5.51 15.04 -7.75
N THR A 191 4.75 16.13 -7.70
CA THR A 191 3.84 16.42 -6.60
C THR A 191 2.49 16.81 -7.16
N CYS A 192 1.42 16.19 -6.67
CA CYS A 192 0.07 16.57 -7.02
C CYS A 192 -0.52 17.38 -5.87
N ALA A 193 -0.70 18.67 -6.12
CA ALA A 193 -1.29 19.62 -5.21
C ALA A 193 -2.81 19.67 -5.40
N PHE A 194 -3.54 19.96 -4.33
CA PHE A 194 -4.99 20.02 -4.33
C PHE A 194 -5.47 21.40 -3.89
N THR A 195 -6.43 21.99 -4.60
CA THR A 195 -7.06 23.27 -4.19
C THR A 195 -8.20 23.08 -3.20
N GLU A 196 -8.73 21.87 -3.12
CA GLU A 196 -9.76 21.44 -2.18
C GLU A 196 -9.50 19.97 -1.81
N PHE A 197 -9.97 19.53 -0.65
CA PHE A 197 -9.86 18.14 -0.24
C PHE A 197 -11.18 17.68 0.38
N PRO A 198 -11.73 16.53 -0.03
CA PRO A 198 -11.19 15.61 -1.05
C PRO A 198 -11.37 16.15 -2.49
N CYS A 199 -10.44 15.83 -3.39
CA CYS A 199 -10.42 16.31 -4.77
C CYS A 199 -10.71 15.17 -5.76
N TYR A 200 -11.78 15.31 -6.55
CA TYR A 200 -12.31 14.25 -7.41
C TYR A 200 -12.27 14.56 -8.90
N SER A 201 -11.65 15.68 -9.27
CA SER A 201 -11.64 16.16 -10.65
C SER A 201 -10.30 16.80 -11.00
N ASP A 202 -9.96 16.83 -12.27
CA ASP A 202 -8.73 17.48 -12.73
C ASP A 202 -8.73 18.99 -12.42
N SER A 203 -9.91 19.60 -12.27
CA SER A 203 -10.04 21.01 -11.93
C SER A 203 -9.54 21.39 -10.54
N CYS A 204 -9.49 20.44 -9.59
CA CYS A 204 -8.99 20.70 -8.24
C CYS A 204 -7.55 20.18 -8.03
N MET A 205 -6.92 19.62 -9.07
CA MET A 205 -5.55 19.11 -9.04
C MET A 205 -4.60 20.04 -9.78
N LYS A 206 -3.38 20.14 -9.28
CA LYS A 206 -2.31 20.92 -9.90
C LYS A 206 -0.99 20.18 -9.78
N LEU A 207 -0.34 19.92 -10.91
CA LEU A 207 1.00 19.36 -10.92
C LEU A 207 2.01 20.42 -10.47
N THR A 208 2.82 20.10 -9.47
CA THR A 208 3.91 20.94 -8.98
C THR A 208 5.21 20.15 -8.92
N GLY A 209 6.33 20.87 -8.95
CA GLY A 209 7.66 20.25 -8.92
C GLY A 209 8.13 19.90 -7.52
N SER A 210 7.43 20.27 -6.45
CA SER A 210 7.69 19.80 -5.08
C SER A 210 6.55 20.13 -4.13
N GLY A 211 6.58 19.53 -2.93
CA GLY A 211 5.69 19.89 -1.83
C GLY A 211 5.82 21.35 -1.38
N CYS A 212 7.04 21.92 -1.43
CA CYS A 212 7.22 23.34 -1.13
C CYS A 212 6.53 24.23 -2.18
N GLN A 213 6.72 23.91 -3.47
CA GLN A 213 6.06 24.64 -4.56
C GLN A 213 4.54 24.47 -4.53
N ALA A 214 4.04 23.32 -4.07
CA ALA A 214 2.62 23.12 -3.80
C ALA A 214 2.13 24.09 -2.71
N CYS A 215 2.79 24.11 -1.56
CA CYS A 215 2.33 24.90 -0.43
C CYS A 215 2.65 26.41 -0.51
N SER A 216 3.55 26.85 -1.38
CA SER A 216 3.76 28.29 -1.64
C SER A 216 2.57 28.93 -2.35
N ASP A 217 1.77 28.14 -3.07
CA ASP A 217 0.50 28.58 -3.63
C ASP A 217 -0.58 28.63 -2.55
N LYS A 218 -1.14 29.83 -2.33
CA LYS A 218 -2.19 30.06 -1.32
C LYS A 218 -3.50 29.34 -1.63
N SER A 219 -3.74 28.97 -2.88
CA SER A 219 -4.94 28.23 -3.29
C SER A 219 -4.87 26.73 -2.98
N VAL A 220 -3.69 26.20 -2.66
CA VAL A 220 -3.47 24.78 -2.40
C VAL A 220 -3.70 24.47 -0.92
N VAL A 221 -4.54 23.47 -0.62
CA VAL A 221 -4.84 23.00 0.75
C VAL A 221 -3.91 21.88 1.22
N GLY A 222 -3.36 21.10 0.30
CA GLY A 222 -2.41 20.03 0.57
C GLY A 222 -1.92 19.36 -0.70
N TYR A 223 -1.10 18.32 -0.56
CA TYR A 223 -0.52 17.61 -1.69
C TYR A 223 -0.20 16.16 -1.37
N VAL A 224 0.10 15.38 -2.41
CA VAL A 224 0.73 14.05 -2.34
C VAL A 224 2.00 14.03 -3.18
N GLN A 225 3.02 13.29 -2.75
CA GLN A 225 4.31 13.18 -3.44
C GLN A 225 4.24 12.18 -4.61
N GLN A 226 3.42 12.47 -5.61
CA GLN A 226 3.34 11.73 -6.87
C GLN A 226 2.70 12.59 -7.98
N ALA A 227 2.81 12.15 -9.24
CA ALA A 227 2.14 12.79 -10.37
C ALA A 227 0.61 12.74 -10.24
N CYS A 228 -0.10 13.77 -10.72
CA CYS A 228 -1.57 13.82 -10.66
C CYS A 228 -2.26 12.71 -11.46
N SER A 229 -1.69 12.30 -12.59
CA SER A 229 -2.20 11.17 -13.37
C SER A 229 -2.21 9.87 -12.55
N LYS A 230 -1.18 9.65 -11.72
CA LYS A 230 -1.11 8.49 -10.84
C LYS A 230 -2.15 8.56 -9.73
N TYR A 231 -2.34 9.74 -9.12
CA TYR A 231 -3.38 9.95 -8.11
C TYR A 231 -4.80 9.70 -8.66
N GLN A 232 -5.08 10.20 -9.86
CA GLN A 232 -6.37 10.05 -10.53
C GLN A 232 -6.72 8.59 -10.82
N LEU A 233 -5.75 7.79 -11.30
CA LEU A 233 -5.95 6.36 -11.56
C LEU A 233 -6.35 5.60 -10.31
N ILE A 234 -5.68 5.88 -9.19
CA ILE A 234 -6.00 5.27 -7.89
C ILE A 234 -7.40 5.64 -7.44
N TYR A 235 -7.76 6.93 -7.57
CA TYR A 235 -9.06 7.38 -7.14
C TYR A 235 -10.19 6.75 -7.97
N GLN A 236 -9.98 6.62 -9.28
CA GLN A 236 -10.91 5.94 -10.18
C GLN A 236 -11.02 4.44 -9.89
N SER A 237 -9.92 3.76 -9.55
CA SER A 237 -9.97 2.33 -9.19
C SER A 237 -10.71 2.09 -7.88
N ASN A 238 -10.52 2.96 -6.88
CA ASN A 238 -11.20 2.85 -5.59
C ASN A 238 -12.72 3.12 -5.71
N MET A 239 -13.15 3.97 -6.65
CA MET A 239 -14.58 4.14 -6.94
C MET A 239 -15.19 2.96 -7.72
N ALA A 240 -14.37 2.22 -8.47
CA ALA A 240 -14.83 1.07 -9.25
C ALA A 240 -14.95 -0.21 -8.39
N ASP A 241 -14.07 -0.40 -7.40
CA ASP A 241 -14.11 -1.59 -6.53
C ASP A 241 -15.28 -1.59 -5.53
N ASP A 242 -15.84 -0.42 -5.21
CA ASP A 242 -17.08 -0.31 -4.43
C ASP A 242 -18.33 -0.71 -5.25
N GLN A 243 -18.19 -0.91 -6.57
CA GLN A 243 -19.22 -1.46 -7.45
C GLN A 243 -19.02 -2.94 -7.80
N GLY A 244 -17.92 -3.59 -7.37
CA GLY A 244 -17.46 -4.86 -7.93
C GLY A 244 -17.49 -6.10 -7.04
N LYS A 245 -17.79 -6.00 -5.74
CA LYS A 245 -17.87 -7.17 -4.86
C LYS A 245 -19.30 -7.72 -4.77
N GLU A 246 -19.82 -8.19 -5.90
CA GLU A 246 -20.85 -9.24 -5.89
C GLU A 246 -20.19 -10.55 -5.42
N THR A 247 -20.05 -10.69 -4.12
CA THR A 247 -20.09 -12.02 -3.51
C THR A 247 -21.57 -12.30 -3.30
N SER A 248 -22.10 -13.23 -4.07
CA SER A 248 -23.43 -13.80 -3.88
C SER A 248 -23.49 -14.46 -2.51
N ASP A 249 -23.78 -13.69 -1.47
CA ASP A 249 -24.31 -14.23 -0.24
C ASP A 249 -25.43 -13.33 0.27
N LEU A 250 -26.59 -13.95 0.42
CA LEU A 250 -27.86 -13.35 0.76
C LEU A 250 -27.81 -12.85 2.21
N THR A 251 -27.43 -11.59 2.42
CA THR A 251 -27.81 -10.86 3.62
C THR A 251 -28.19 -9.44 3.27
N ASN A 252 -29.44 -9.07 3.58
CA ASN A 252 -29.98 -7.71 3.58
C ASN A 252 -28.95 -6.72 4.10
N ASP A 253 -28.27 -6.02 3.20
CA ASP A 253 -27.43 -4.90 3.57
C ASP A 253 -28.23 -3.62 3.32
N ASP A 254 -28.64 -2.98 4.42
CA ASP A 254 -29.36 -1.70 4.48
C ASP A 254 -28.47 -0.51 4.02
N THR A 255 -27.45 -0.76 3.17
CA THR A 255 -26.55 0.29 2.72
C THR A 255 -27.31 1.32 1.88
N GLN A 256 -27.30 2.58 2.35
CA GLN A 256 -28.00 3.69 1.72
C GLN A 256 -27.01 4.58 0.95
N TYR A 257 -27.23 4.72 -0.35
CA TYR A 257 -26.45 5.52 -1.29
C TYR A 257 -27.12 6.87 -1.52
N GLN A 258 -26.36 7.98 -1.57
CA GLN A 258 -26.90 9.32 -1.84
C GLN A 258 -26.86 9.65 -3.34
N CYS A 259 -27.91 10.28 -3.86
CA CYS A 259 -27.89 10.77 -5.24
C CYS A 259 -27.02 12.04 -5.36
N SER A 260 -26.24 12.12 -6.45
CA SER A 260 -25.44 13.32 -6.75
C SER A 260 -26.30 14.56 -6.98
N LEU A 261 -25.74 15.75 -6.70
CA LEU A 261 -26.34 17.04 -7.06
C LEU A 261 -26.44 17.21 -8.58
N ASN A 262 -25.50 16.65 -9.33
CA ASN A 262 -25.51 16.64 -10.79
C ASN A 262 -26.36 15.45 -11.26
N ARG A 263 -27.64 15.71 -11.51
CA ARG A 263 -28.62 14.69 -11.89
C ARG A 263 -28.39 14.22 -13.34
N PRO A 264 -28.53 12.92 -13.63
CA PRO A 264 -28.46 12.43 -15.01
C PRO A 264 -29.58 13.05 -15.84
N THR A 265 -29.36 13.22 -17.14
CA THR A 265 -30.38 13.73 -18.09
C THR A 265 -31.11 12.61 -18.82
N SER A 266 -30.54 11.41 -18.84
CA SER A 266 -31.08 10.20 -19.47
C SER A 266 -30.49 8.96 -18.79
N CYS A 267 -31.27 7.89 -18.72
CA CYS A 267 -30.85 6.61 -18.18
C CYS A 267 -31.04 5.51 -19.21
N ASP A 268 -30.25 4.44 -19.08
CA ASP A 268 -30.51 3.21 -19.81
C ASP A 268 -31.67 2.42 -19.16
N ASP A 269 -32.10 1.39 -19.89
CA ASP A 269 -33.18 0.48 -19.46
C ASP A 269 -32.61 -0.80 -18.81
N VAL A 270 -31.37 -0.77 -18.30
CA VAL A 270 -30.80 -1.93 -17.58
C VAL A 270 -31.50 -2.06 -16.24
N VAL A 271 -32.05 -3.23 -15.94
CA VAL A 271 -32.86 -3.44 -14.73
C VAL A 271 -31.98 -3.96 -13.59
N ASN A 272 -31.73 -3.08 -12.62
CA ASN A 272 -31.10 -3.34 -11.33
C ASN A 272 -31.98 -2.71 -10.24
N GLU A 273 -33.04 -3.39 -9.81
CA GLU A 273 -34.08 -2.78 -8.94
C GLU A 273 -33.48 -2.12 -7.68
N VAL A 274 -33.95 -0.91 -7.38
CA VAL A 274 -33.53 -0.12 -6.20
C VAL A 274 -34.72 0.45 -5.45
N CYS A 275 -34.56 0.66 -4.15
CA CYS A 275 -35.52 1.34 -3.30
C CYS A 275 -35.04 2.74 -2.95
N ALA A 276 -35.67 3.76 -3.51
CA ALA A 276 -35.29 5.14 -3.28
C ALA A 276 -36.08 5.79 -2.14
N SER A 277 -35.40 6.56 -1.30
CA SER A 277 -36.00 7.42 -0.29
C SER A 277 -36.17 8.83 -0.85
N GLN A 278 -37.40 9.33 -0.81
CA GLN A 278 -37.77 10.64 -1.34
C GLN A 278 -38.63 11.43 -0.33
N LYS A 279 -38.68 12.76 -0.45
CA LYS A 279 -39.45 13.61 0.45
C LYS A 279 -40.92 13.69 0.01
N CYS A 280 -41.84 13.13 0.78
CA CYS A 280 -43.29 13.20 0.57
C CYS A 280 -43.97 13.99 1.70
N ASN A 281 -44.47 15.21 1.43
CA ASN A 281 -45.31 15.98 2.37
C ASN A 281 -44.78 15.97 3.82
N ASP A 282 -43.52 16.39 4.00
CA ASP A 282 -42.77 16.43 5.27
C ASP A 282 -42.40 15.07 5.90
N THR A 283 -42.68 13.96 5.23
CA THR A 283 -42.24 12.61 5.61
C THR A 283 -41.28 12.02 4.56
N ILE A 284 -40.53 10.99 4.92
CA ILE A 284 -39.70 10.22 3.98
C ILE A 284 -40.53 9.03 3.52
N CYS A 285 -40.72 8.90 2.21
CA CYS A 285 -41.41 7.79 1.58
C CYS A 285 -40.42 6.98 0.73
N LYS A 286 -40.68 5.68 0.61
CA LYS A 286 -39.90 4.75 -0.20
C LYS A 286 -40.61 4.51 -1.55
N LYS A 287 -39.86 4.52 -2.66
CA LYS A 287 -40.38 4.26 -4.02
C LYS A 287 -39.39 3.39 -4.79
N GLU A 288 -39.91 2.40 -5.51
CA GLU A 288 -39.09 1.48 -6.31
C GLU A 288 -38.80 2.07 -7.69
N TYR A 289 -37.58 1.82 -8.18
CA TYR A 289 -37.13 2.18 -9.52
C TYR A 289 -36.42 0.99 -10.17
N SER A 290 -36.39 0.97 -11.51
CA SER A 290 -35.76 -0.13 -12.25
C SER A 290 -34.25 -0.13 -12.13
N ASN A 291 -33.61 1.02 -11.89
CA ASN A 291 -32.17 1.14 -11.62
C ASN A 291 -31.84 2.43 -10.85
N GLU A 292 -30.59 2.50 -10.39
CA GLU A 292 -30.02 3.63 -9.65
C GLU A 292 -30.07 4.94 -10.44
N CYS A 293 -29.87 4.89 -11.76
CA CYS A 293 -29.94 6.07 -12.61
C CYS A 293 -31.35 6.64 -12.60
N GLN A 294 -32.38 5.79 -12.80
CA GLN A 294 -33.78 6.22 -12.78
C GLN A 294 -34.20 6.72 -11.40
N ALA A 295 -33.72 6.10 -10.32
CA ALA A 295 -33.95 6.61 -8.96
C ALA A 295 -33.37 8.02 -8.79
N CYS A 296 -32.14 8.25 -9.24
CA CYS A 296 -31.49 9.55 -9.13
C CYS A 296 -31.92 10.56 -10.21
N LEU A 297 -32.58 10.14 -11.29
CA LEU A 297 -33.22 11.01 -12.28
C LEU A 297 -34.42 11.76 -11.67
N ASP A 298 -35.13 11.14 -10.71
CA ASP A 298 -36.20 11.80 -9.98
C ASP A 298 -35.62 12.83 -8.99
N SER A 299 -35.97 14.10 -9.20
CA SER A 299 -35.53 15.21 -8.36
C SER A 299 -35.95 15.11 -6.89
N ALA A 300 -37.00 14.33 -6.58
CA ALA A 300 -37.47 14.14 -5.22
C ALA A 300 -36.63 13.12 -4.42
N THR A 301 -35.89 12.26 -5.11
CA THR A 301 -35.07 11.21 -4.51
C THR A 301 -33.80 11.82 -3.90
N THR A 302 -33.58 11.59 -2.61
CA THR A 302 -32.33 11.98 -1.93
C THR A 302 -31.32 10.84 -1.91
N SER A 303 -31.80 9.61 -1.81
CA SER A 303 -30.97 8.42 -1.62
C SER A 303 -31.67 7.15 -2.07
N TYR A 304 -30.94 6.05 -2.22
CA TYR A 304 -31.47 4.75 -2.57
C TYR A 304 -30.70 3.61 -1.90
N SER A 305 -31.31 2.44 -1.80
CA SER A 305 -30.66 1.18 -1.43
C SER A 305 -30.88 0.16 -2.56
N LYS A 306 -30.00 -0.83 -2.67
CA LYS A 306 -30.15 -1.90 -3.67
C LYS A 306 -31.30 -2.83 -3.28
N GLY A 307 -32.04 -3.32 -4.28
CA GLY A 307 -33.18 -4.22 -4.09
C GLY A 307 -34.54 -3.51 -3.97
N LYS A 308 -35.58 -4.32 -3.78
CA LYS A 308 -36.96 -3.83 -3.62
C LYS A 308 -37.16 -3.09 -2.32
N CYS A 309 -38.17 -2.23 -2.29
CA CYS A 309 -38.54 -1.59 -1.03
C CYS A 309 -39.13 -2.65 -0.12
N ASP A 310 -38.48 -2.90 1.02
CA ASP A 310 -39.11 -3.66 2.09
C ASP A 310 -40.48 -3.05 2.33
N ALA A 311 -41.51 -3.87 2.17
CA ALA A 311 -42.85 -3.56 2.59
C ALA A 311 -42.80 -3.43 4.11
N ALA A 312 -42.39 -2.25 4.59
CA ALA A 312 -42.30 -1.95 5.99
C ALA A 312 -43.63 -2.38 6.59
N SER A 313 -43.55 -3.34 7.51
CA SER A 313 -44.66 -3.83 8.32
C SER A 313 -45.19 -2.67 9.14
N SER A 314 -45.94 -1.79 8.50
CA SER A 314 -46.57 -0.63 9.10
C SER A 314 -47.69 -1.13 9.98
N GLY A 315 -47.33 -1.47 11.23
CA GLY A 315 -48.26 -1.60 12.36
C GLY A 315 -48.32 -2.97 13.03
N ALA A 316 -47.35 -3.29 13.91
CA ALA A 316 -47.56 -4.36 14.90
C ALA A 316 -46.66 -4.31 16.17
N LEU A 317 -45.97 -3.21 16.50
CA LEU A 317 -45.09 -3.16 17.69
C LEU A 317 -45.32 -1.93 18.58
N LEU A 318 -46.55 -1.75 19.05
CA LEU A 318 -46.88 -0.83 20.16
C LEU A 318 -47.73 -1.49 21.27
N GLY A 319 -47.69 -2.82 21.39
CA GLY A 319 -48.65 -3.58 22.22
C GLY A 319 -48.11 -4.41 23.38
N LEU A 320 -46.83 -4.34 23.78
CA LEU A 320 -46.31 -5.24 24.83
C LEU A 320 -45.42 -4.61 25.92
N ALA A 321 -45.36 -3.28 26.03
CA ALA A 321 -44.58 -2.62 27.09
C ALA A 321 -45.39 -2.16 28.32
N PHE A 322 -46.70 -2.42 28.39
CA PHE A 322 -47.57 -1.91 29.47
C PHE A 322 -48.01 -2.92 30.56
N ILE A 323 -47.51 -4.17 30.57
CA ILE A 323 -47.95 -5.19 31.56
C ILE A 323 -46.97 -5.43 32.72
N ILE A 324 -45.81 -4.77 32.79
CA ILE A 324 -44.80 -5.02 33.86
C ILE A 324 -44.78 -3.92 34.95
N ASN A 325 -45.88 -3.21 35.20
CA ASN A 325 -46.00 -2.29 36.35
C ASN A 325 -47.15 -2.62 37.31
N LEU A 326 -47.64 -3.87 37.32
CA LEU A 326 -48.70 -4.30 38.24
C LEU A 326 -48.27 -5.36 39.25
N PHE A 327 -46.98 -5.68 39.32
CA PHE A 327 -46.40 -6.51 40.38
C PHE A 327 -45.03 -5.98 40.77
N ILE A 328 -45.01 -4.91 41.56
CA ILE A 328 -44.03 -4.57 42.63
C ILE A 328 -44.72 -3.54 43.53
#